data_AF-A0A1Q9A311-F1
#
_entry.id   AF-A0A1Q9A311-F1
#
_cell.length_a   1.000
_cell.length_b   1.000
_cell.length_c   1.000
_cell.angle_alpha   90.00
_cell.angle_beta   90.00
_cell.angle_gamma   90.00
#
_symmetry.space_group_name_H-M   'P 1'
#
loop_
_entity.id
_entity.type
_entity.pdbx_description
1 polymer ?
#
loop_
_entity_poly.entity_id
_entity_poly.type
_entity_poly.pdbx_seq_one_letter_code
_entity_poly.pdbx_strand_id
1 'polypeptide(L)'
;MHDRGMTQDPTARVPDLDESLVTEFMTRFGLTSAPMHLKYENRGYDDNQCHLSFKHCAIENGGRRVHGWALWGFDSMLIGEHHSVWENPNRQLIDVTPPKFGADSILFIRDDAADLVEMQGVYAMWSDRTTIPDIPFAFQGNPHNEPHWGLLPDNANIVQFCQKFGIKPSDMLTDERFASNLLSPPPCKLGSVNKKIPYRVAGTARVRQNASFSVSSLMASVAISGSQGA
;
A
#
# COMPACT_ATOMS: atom_id res chain seq x y z
N MET A 1 34.22 11.33 -25.19
CA MET A 1 32.77 11.65 -25.10
C MET A 1 32.00 10.42 -25.53
N HIS A 2 31.35 9.76 -24.59
CA HIS A 2 30.11 8.96 -24.69
C HIS A 2 29.96 8.35 -23.30
N ASP A 3 29.62 9.23 -22.37
CA ASP A 3 29.15 8.84 -21.04
C ASP A 3 27.75 8.26 -21.27
N ARG A 4 27.62 6.93 -21.16
CA ARG A 4 26.31 6.29 -21.14
C ARG A 4 25.72 6.63 -19.78
N GLY A 5 24.95 7.71 -19.77
CA GLY A 5 24.22 8.16 -18.59
C GLY A 5 23.56 6.97 -17.91
N MET A 6 23.87 6.80 -16.63
CA MET A 6 23.16 5.90 -15.74
C MET A 6 21.67 6.13 -15.96
N THR A 7 20.98 5.11 -16.44
CA THR A 7 19.52 5.06 -16.47
C THR A 7 19.04 5.27 -15.05
N GLN A 8 18.55 6.47 -14.72
CA GLN A 8 17.82 6.69 -13.49
C GLN A 8 16.61 5.77 -13.57
N ASP A 9 16.58 4.77 -12.68
CA ASP A 9 15.39 3.98 -12.41
C ASP A 9 14.25 4.98 -12.22
N PRO A 10 13.11 4.89 -12.93
CA PRO A 10 12.06 5.89 -12.83
C PRO A 10 11.58 5.95 -11.39
N THR A 11 12.01 7.00 -10.67
CA THR A 11 11.61 7.23 -9.30
C THR A 11 10.15 7.62 -9.32
N ALA A 12 9.30 6.84 -8.65
CA ALA A 12 7.89 7.17 -8.52
C ALA A 12 7.75 8.59 -7.96
N ARG A 13 6.70 9.30 -8.39
CA ARG A 13 6.37 10.65 -7.92
C ARG A 13 4.96 10.69 -7.36
N VAL A 14 4.66 11.74 -6.60
CA VAL A 14 3.29 12.07 -6.22
C VAL A 14 2.60 12.70 -7.44
N PRO A 15 1.46 12.17 -7.91
CA PRO A 15 0.72 12.76 -9.02
C PRO A 15 -0.02 14.04 -8.59
N ASP A 16 -0.25 14.92 -9.57
CA ASP A 16 -1.13 16.09 -9.44
C ASP A 16 -2.60 15.66 -9.51
N LEU A 17 -3.48 16.50 -8.95
CA LEU A 17 -4.91 16.18 -8.78
C LEU A 17 -5.66 16.03 -10.11
N ASP A 18 -5.24 16.75 -11.13
CA ASP A 18 -5.90 16.87 -12.43
C ASP A 18 -5.28 15.98 -13.52
N GLU A 19 -4.33 15.12 -13.17
CA GLU A 19 -3.76 14.18 -14.11
C GLU A 19 -4.81 13.19 -14.63
N SER A 20 -4.77 12.92 -15.93
CA SER A 20 -5.71 11.99 -16.59
C SER A 20 -5.65 10.59 -15.97
N LEU A 21 -4.47 10.14 -15.55
CA LEU A 21 -4.31 8.84 -14.91
C LEU A 21 -4.99 8.77 -13.53
N VAL A 22 -5.10 9.89 -12.80
CA VAL A 22 -5.85 9.91 -11.52
C VAL A 22 -7.33 9.74 -11.80
N THR A 23 -7.86 10.44 -12.81
CA THR A 23 -9.25 10.29 -13.26
C THR A 23 -9.54 8.87 -13.75
N GLU A 24 -8.61 8.29 -14.51
CA GLU A 24 -8.68 6.89 -14.96
C GLU A 24 -8.72 5.93 -13.77
N PHE A 25 -7.80 6.07 -12.82
CA PHE A 25 -7.74 5.23 -11.61
C PHE A 25 -9.05 5.30 -10.83
N MET A 26 -9.58 6.51 -10.59
CA MET A 26 -10.85 6.70 -9.89
C MET A 26 -12.02 6.05 -10.63
N THR A 27 -12.10 6.26 -11.94
CA THR A 27 -13.18 5.71 -12.78
C THR A 27 -13.13 4.18 -12.79
N ARG A 28 -11.94 3.61 -12.97
CA ARG A 28 -11.72 2.16 -13.04
C ARG A 28 -12.15 1.44 -11.77
N PHE A 29 -11.92 2.05 -10.61
CA PHE A 29 -12.19 1.44 -9.32
C PHE A 29 -13.43 2.01 -8.62
N GLY A 30 -14.24 2.82 -9.32
CA GLY A 30 -15.50 3.36 -8.81
C GLY A 30 -15.33 4.28 -7.59
N LEU A 31 -14.20 4.98 -7.48
CA LEU A 31 -13.89 5.85 -6.35
C LEU A 31 -14.63 7.18 -6.48
N THR A 32 -15.37 7.56 -5.45
CA THR A 32 -16.22 8.77 -5.45
C THR A 32 -15.69 9.90 -4.56
N SER A 33 -14.79 9.60 -3.63
CA SER A 33 -14.15 10.62 -2.79
C SER A 33 -13.21 11.48 -3.63
N ALA A 34 -13.19 12.79 -3.38
CA ALA A 34 -12.24 13.68 -4.03
C ALA A 34 -10.79 13.32 -3.64
N PRO A 35 -9.85 13.31 -4.61
CA PRO A 35 -8.43 13.15 -4.32
C PRO A 35 -7.91 14.37 -3.55
N MET A 36 -6.93 14.17 -2.68
CA MET A 36 -6.32 15.26 -1.92
C MET A 36 -4.85 14.97 -1.62
N HIS A 37 -4.01 16.01 -1.66
CA HIS A 37 -2.66 15.92 -1.14
C HIS A 37 -2.67 15.99 0.39
N LEU A 38 -2.08 14.99 1.02
CA LEU A 38 -1.89 14.95 2.47
C LEU A 38 -0.42 15.15 2.78
N LYS A 39 -0.13 16.14 3.64
CA LYS A 39 1.22 16.35 4.14
C LYS A 39 1.55 15.29 5.17
N TYR A 40 2.78 14.80 5.11
CA TYR A 40 3.33 13.92 6.13
C TYR A 40 3.58 14.69 7.43
N GLU A 41 3.07 14.15 8.53
CA GLU A 41 3.37 14.59 9.88
C GLU A 41 4.21 13.52 10.58
N ASN A 42 5.49 13.82 10.83
CA ASN A 42 6.37 12.89 11.51
C ASN A 42 5.98 12.70 12.98
N ARG A 43 5.52 11.49 13.31
CA ARG A 43 5.20 11.07 14.70
C ARG A 43 6.09 9.92 15.20
N GLY A 44 7.21 9.64 14.53
CA GLY A 44 8.17 8.61 14.95
C GLY A 44 7.79 7.18 14.55
N TYR A 45 6.87 7.02 13.60
CA TYR A 45 6.54 5.72 13.00
C TYR A 45 7.53 5.31 11.92
N ASP A 46 7.70 4.01 11.77
CA ASP A 46 8.52 3.40 10.72
C ASP A 46 7.73 3.36 9.39
N ASP A 47 8.44 3.23 8.27
CA ASP A 47 7.79 3.05 6.96
C ASP A 47 7.02 1.72 6.88
N ASN A 48 6.13 1.59 5.89
CA ASN A 48 5.35 0.37 5.61
C ASN A 48 4.49 -0.16 6.78
N GLN A 49 4.29 0.64 7.83
CA GLN A 49 3.45 0.33 9.00
C GLN A 49 2.16 1.14 8.98
N CYS A 50 1.69 1.53 7.80
CA CYS A 50 0.64 2.54 7.66
C CYS A 50 -0.55 2.24 8.55
N HIS A 51 -1.20 1.10 8.35
CA HIS A 51 -2.44 0.79 9.06
C HIS A 51 -2.33 0.67 10.59
N LEU A 52 -1.23 0.11 11.13
CA LEU A 52 -1.02 0.04 12.59
C LEU A 52 -0.62 1.40 13.17
N SER A 53 0.18 2.17 12.44
CA SER A 53 0.58 3.54 12.84
C SER A 53 -0.63 4.45 13.01
N PHE A 54 -1.57 4.42 12.06
CA PHE A 54 -2.79 5.22 12.18
C PHE A 54 -3.73 4.73 13.26
N LYS A 55 -3.80 3.42 13.48
CA LYS A 55 -4.61 2.86 14.55
C LYS A 55 -4.09 3.25 15.92
N HIS A 56 -2.78 3.11 16.13
CA HIS A 56 -2.12 3.59 17.35
C HIS A 56 -2.31 5.10 17.52
N CYS A 57 -2.12 5.88 16.46
CA CYS A 57 -2.34 7.33 16.50
C CYS A 57 -3.77 7.69 16.94
N ALA A 58 -4.77 6.97 16.43
CA ALA A 58 -6.17 7.18 16.81
C ALA A 58 -6.47 6.75 18.27
N ILE A 59 -5.82 5.70 18.77
CA ILE A 59 -5.94 5.29 20.18
C ILE A 59 -5.37 6.37 21.10
N GLU A 60 -4.18 6.87 20.80
CA GLU A 60 -3.46 7.82 21.66
C GLU A 60 -4.03 9.25 21.60
N ASN A 61 -4.52 9.67 20.43
CA ASN A 61 -4.89 11.07 20.17
C ASN A 61 -6.40 11.26 19.92
N GLY A 62 -7.19 10.19 20.00
CA GLY A 62 -8.59 10.18 19.56
C GLY A 62 -8.74 10.25 18.04
N GLY A 63 -9.98 10.38 17.56
CA GLY A 63 -10.30 10.31 16.13
C GLY A 63 -10.45 8.87 15.64
N ARG A 64 -10.13 8.60 14.38
CA ARG A 64 -10.25 7.26 13.78
C ARG A 64 -9.27 7.03 12.64
N ARG A 65 -9.03 5.76 12.32
CA ARG A 65 -8.35 5.34 11.10
C ARG A 65 -9.35 5.38 9.93
N VAL A 66 -8.90 5.88 8.79
CA VAL A 66 -9.65 5.89 7.52
C VAL A 66 -8.81 5.17 6.47
N HIS A 67 -9.46 4.45 5.56
CA HIS A 67 -8.81 3.66 4.51
C HIS A 67 -8.98 4.30 3.12
N GLY A 68 -8.09 3.93 2.21
CA GLY A 68 -8.06 4.46 0.87
C GLY A 68 -6.79 4.07 0.13
N TRP A 69 -6.38 4.94 -0.79
CA TRP A 69 -5.30 4.68 -1.73
C TRP A 69 -4.30 5.83 -1.70
N ALA A 70 -3.03 5.54 -1.45
CA ALA A 70 -1.93 6.46 -1.74
C ALA A 70 -1.48 6.24 -3.18
N LEU A 71 -1.58 7.27 -4.02
CA LEU A 71 -1.24 7.17 -5.44
C LEU A 71 0.22 7.52 -5.69
N TRP A 72 0.89 6.65 -6.45
CA TRP A 72 2.26 6.80 -6.90
C TRP A 72 2.31 6.74 -8.42
N GLY A 73 2.80 7.81 -9.03
CA GLY A 73 2.95 7.93 -10.46
C GLY A 73 4.30 7.46 -10.96
N PHE A 74 4.25 6.68 -12.04
CA PHE A 74 5.37 6.28 -12.87
C PHE A 74 5.05 6.72 -14.30
N ASP A 75 6.06 6.78 -15.18
CA ASP A 75 5.98 7.37 -16.53
C ASP A 75 4.61 7.26 -17.22
N SER A 76 4.05 6.05 -17.31
CA SER A 76 2.78 5.79 -17.99
C SER A 76 1.74 5.04 -17.13
N MET A 77 1.91 5.00 -15.81
CA MET A 77 1.00 4.27 -14.92
C MET A 77 0.90 4.89 -13.53
N LEU A 78 -0.23 4.66 -12.86
CA LEU A 78 -0.34 4.86 -11.41
C LEU A 78 -0.46 3.53 -10.70
N ILE A 79 0.13 3.48 -9.51
CA ILE A 79 -0.15 2.46 -8.51
C ILE A 79 -0.86 3.14 -7.35
N GLY A 80 -2.02 2.62 -6.98
CA GLY A 80 -2.68 2.93 -5.72
C GLY A 80 -2.29 1.90 -4.69
N GLU A 81 -1.53 2.30 -3.68
CA GLU A 81 -1.20 1.48 -2.53
C GLU A 81 -2.33 1.53 -1.51
N HIS A 82 -2.79 0.37 -1.02
CA HIS A 82 -3.79 0.34 0.04
C HIS A 82 -3.21 1.01 1.29
N HIS A 83 -3.75 2.17 1.63
CA HIS A 83 -3.19 3.06 2.64
C HIS A 83 -4.25 3.41 3.67
N SER A 84 -3.78 3.69 4.88
CA SER A 84 -4.62 4.29 5.91
C SER A 84 -4.18 5.71 6.16
N VAL A 85 -5.06 6.52 6.73
CA VAL A 85 -4.76 7.86 7.24
C VAL A 85 -5.47 8.05 8.58
N TRP A 86 -5.03 9.03 9.37
CA TRP A 86 -5.71 9.38 10.62
C TRP A 86 -6.67 10.53 10.36
N GLU A 87 -7.95 10.31 10.64
CA GLU A 87 -8.93 11.38 10.77
C GLU A 87 -8.95 11.83 12.23
N ASN A 88 -8.42 13.02 12.49
CA ASN A 88 -8.36 13.56 13.84
C ASN A 88 -9.77 13.96 14.36
N PRO A 89 -9.92 14.32 15.66
CA PRO A 89 -11.21 14.76 16.21
C PRO A 89 -11.83 15.98 15.51
N ASN A 90 -11.02 16.79 14.83
CA ASN A 90 -11.45 17.94 14.03
C ASN A 90 -11.80 17.58 12.58
N ARG A 91 -11.89 16.28 12.25
CA ARG A 91 -12.24 15.76 10.92
C ARG A 91 -11.22 16.06 9.82
N GLN A 92 -9.97 16.33 10.21
CA GLN A 92 -8.86 16.52 9.27
C GLN A 92 -8.15 15.19 9.04
N LEU A 93 -7.82 14.88 7.79
CA LEU A 93 -7.01 13.72 7.42
C LEU A 93 -5.52 14.08 7.47
N ILE A 94 -4.73 13.21 8.11
CA ILE A 94 -3.31 13.40 8.32
C ILE A 94 -2.60 12.07 7.99
N ASP A 95 -1.54 12.15 7.20
CA ASP A 95 -0.62 11.04 6.95
C ASP A 95 0.51 11.09 7.98
N VAL A 96 0.70 10.01 8.75
CA VAL A 96 1.74 9.92 9.79
C VAL A 96 2.77 8.84 9.47
N THR A 97 2.66 8.21 8.29
CA THR A 97 3.62 7.21 7.82
C THR A 97 4.63 7.91 6.92
N PRO A 98 5.95 7.70 7.10
CA PRO A 98 6.94 8.27 6.19
C PRO A 98 6.60 7.95 4.72
N PRO A 99 6.42 8.97 3.85
CA PRO A 99 6.10 8.75 2.45
C PRO A 99 7.25 8.03 1.74
N LYS A 100 6.90 7.23 0.74
CA LYS A 100 7.88 6.54 -0.09
C LYS A 100 8.55 7.52 -1.07
N PHE A 101 9.65 7.07 -1.66
CA PHE A 101 10.33 7.75 -2.78
C PHE A 101 10.86 9.16 -2.45
N GLY A 102 11.06 9.48 -1.17
CA GLY A 102 11.57 10.78 -0.74
C GLY A 102 10.55 11.92 -0.86
N ALA A 103 9.27 11.60 -1.04
CA ALA A 103 8.19 12.58 -1.02
C ALA A 103 7.96 13.13 0.40
N ASP A 104 7.39 14.34 0.48
CA ASP A 104 6.95 14.98 1.73
C ASP A 104 5.42 14.90 1.93
N SER A 105 4.74 14.28 0.97
CA SER A 105 3.29 14.17 0.88
C SER A 105 2.88 12.95 0.09
N ILE A 106 1.60 12.62 0.15
CA ILE A 106 0.95 11.62 -0.72
C ILE A 106 -0.24 12.25 -1.43
N LEU A 107 -0.62 11.70 -2.59
CA LEU A 107 -1.96 11.92 -3.13
C LEU A 107 -2.87 10.80 -2.61
N PHE A 108 -3.84 11.15 -1.78
CA PHE A 108 -4.73 10.21 -1.13
C PHE A 108 -6.15 10.28 -1.70
N ILE A 109 -6.75 9.11 -1.93
CA ILE A 109 -8.18 8.97 -2.25
C ILE A 109 -8.81 8.05 -1.22
N ARG A 110 -9.76 8.57 -0.45
CA ARG A 110 -10.53 7.79 0.51
C ARG A 110 -11.42 6.76 -0.20
N ASP A 111 -11.39 5.53 0.31
CA ASP A 111 -12.25 4.43 -0.13
C ASP A 111 -12.85 3.77 1.11
N ASP A 112 -14.11 4.07 1.41
CA ASP A 112 -14.79 3.52 2.58
C ASP A 112 -15.13 2.02 2.43
N ALA A 113 -14.98 1.46 1.22
CA ALA A 113 -15.09 0.02 0.97
C ALA A 113 -13.73 -0.69 1.08
N ALA A 114 -12.61 0.05 1.16
CA ALA A 114 -11.31 -0.53 1.42
C ALA A 114 -11.21 -0.89 2.91
N ASP A 115 -11.24 -2.19 3.21
CA ASP A 115 -11.23 -2.72 4.56
C ASP A 115 -10.05 -3.68 4.78
N LEU A 116 -10.01 -4.16 6.01
CA LEU A 116 -8.94 -4.96 6.60
C LEU A 116 -9.65 -5.91 7.56
N VAL A 117 -9.88 -7.14 7.11
CA VAL A 117 -10.79 -8.07 7.79
C VAL A 117 -10.08 -9.37 8.13
N GLU A 118 -10.58 -10.07 9.15
CA GLU A 118 -10.10 -11.41 9.45
C GLU A 118 -10.91 -12.44 8.65
N MET A 119 -10.20 -13.28 7.90
CA MET A 119 -10.77 -14.40 7.17
C MET A 119 -10.02 -15.67 7.56
N GLN A 120 -10.67 -16.58 8.29
CA GLN A 120 -10.11 -17.87 8.67
C GLN A 120 -8.75 -17.75 9.40
N GLY A 121 -8.61 -16.76 10.30
CA GLY A 121 -7.37 -16.52 11.05
C GLY A 121 -6.29 -15.76 10.26
N VAL A 122 -6.62 -15.20 9.10
CA VAL A 122 -5.73 -14.39 8.26
C VAL A 122 -6.28 -12.97 8.16
N TYR A 123 -5.43 -11.97 8.34
CA TYR A 123 -5.78 -10.57 8.08
C TYR A 123 -5.68 -10.31 6.58
N ALA A 124 -6.83 -10.24 5.93
CA ALA A 124 -6.96 -9.95 4.52
C ALA A 124 -6.87 -8.44 4.27
N MET A 125 -6.06 -8.07 3.28
CA MET A 125 -5.75 -6.71 2.90
C MET A 125 -5.89 -6.57 1.40
N TRP A 126 -6.34 -5.40 0.94
CA TRP A 126 -6.32 -5.11 -0.48
C TRP A 126 -4.90 -5.13 -1.04
N SER A 127 -4.76 -5.75 -2.21
CA SER A 127 -3.58 -5.65 -3.06
C SER A 127 -3.49 -4.24 -3.65
N ASP A 128 -2.28 -3.81 -4.02
CA ASP A 128 -2.11 -2.54 -4.72
C ASP A 128 -2.89 -2.58 -6.03
N ARG A 129 -3.49 -1.46 -6.41
CA ARG A 129 -4.25 -1.33 -7.65
C ARG A 129 -3.41 -0.63 -8.70
N THR A 130 -3.55 -0.99 -9.97
CA THR A 130 -2.81 -0.33 -11.05
C THR A 130 -3.74 0.20 -12.15
N THR A 131 -3.28 1.21 -12.88
CA THR A 131 -3.96 1.68 -14.10
C THR A 131 -3.66 0.80 -15.32
N ILE A 132 -2.75 -0.17 -15.25
CA ILE A 132 -2.47 -1.07 -16.38
C ILE A 132 -3.72 -1.94 -16.66
N PRO A 133 -4.31 -1.89 -17.87
CA PRO A 133 -5.51 -2.65 -18.25
C PRO A 133 -5.48 -4.13 -17.83
N ASP A 134 -4.37 -4.82 -18.10
CA ASP A 134 -4.26 -6.26 -17.89
C ASP A 134 -3.73 -6.66 -16.50
N ILE A 135 -3.33 -5.69 -15.67
CA ILE A 135 -2.75 -5.93 -14.33
C ILE A 135 -3.56 -5.14 -13.31
N PRO A 136 -4.78 -5.58 -12.96
CA PRO A 136 -5.63 -4.82 -12.04
C PRO A 136 -5.04 -4.72 -10.64
N PHE A 137 -4.25 -5.72 -10.23
CA PHE A 137 -3.61 -5.76 -8.92
C PHE A 137 -2.11 -6.02 -8.98
N ALA A 138 -1.40 -5.51 -7.99
CA ALA A 138 -0.01 -5.80 -7.75
C ALA A 138 0.22 -6.14 -6.27
N PHE A 139 1.22 -6.96 -6.01
CA PHE A 139 1.69 -7.25 -4.66
C PHE A 139 3.21 -7.25 -4.65
N GLN A 140 3.80 -6.43 -3.77
CA GLN A 140 5.26 -6.26 -3.69
C GLN A 140 5.90 -5.95 -5.05
N GLY A 141 5.23 -5.12 -5.86
CA GLY A 141 5.69 -4.73 -7.19
C GLY A 141 5.60 -5.81 -8.27
N ASN A 142 4.89 -6.93 -8.02
CA ASN A 142 4.64 -7.96 -9.02
C ASN A 142 3.16 -8.02 -9.38
N PRO A 143 2.80 -8.36 -10.64
CA PRO A 143 1.42 -8.58 -11.02
C PRO A 143 0.73 -9.60 -10.12
N HIS A 144 -0.50 -9.31 -9.75
CA HIS A 144 -1.30 -10.14 -8.88
C HIS A 144 -2.73 -10.24 -9.42
N ASN A 145 -3.36 -11.40 -9.24
CA ASN A 145 -4.68 -11.67 -9.81
C ASN A 145 -5.80 -11.60 -8.76
N GLU A 146 -5.45 -11.60 -7.47
CA GLU A 146 -6.42 -11.54 -6.39
C GLU A 146 -6.54 -10.10 -5.86
N PRO A 147 -7.77 -9.63 -5.56
CA PRO A 147 -7.97 -8.30 -5.00
C PRO A 147 -7.40 -8.18 -3.58
N HIS A 148 -7.19 -9.30 -2.90
CA HIS A 148 -6.69 -9.35 -1.53
C HIS A 148 -5.51 -10.30 -1.38
N TRP A 149 -4.64 -9.95 -0.44
CA TRP A 149 -3.57 -10.80 0.07
C TRP A 149 -3.66 -10.86 1.60
N GLY A 150 -3.01 -11.86 2.20
CA GLY A 150 -3.16 -12.16 3.62
C GLY A 150 -1.88 -12.00 4.44
N LEU A 151 -2.02 -11.48 5.66
CA LEU A 151 -1.03 -11.53 6.73
C LEU A 151 -1.51 -12.41 7.87
N LEU A 152 -0.63 -13.23 8.42
CA LEU A 152 -0.92 -13.93 9.65
C LEU A 152 -0.78 -12.97 10.85
N PRO A 153 -1.60 -13.10 11.90
CA PRO A 153 -1.51 -12.27 13.11
C PRO A 153 -0.14 -12.37 13.82
N ASP A 154 0.58 -13.47 13.62
CA ASP A 154 1.92 -13.70 14.17
C ASP A 154 3.06 -13.20 13.27
N ASN A 155 2.73 -12.48 12.19
CA ASN A 155 3.72 -11.84 11.33
C ASN A 155 4.67 -10.97 12.18
N ALA A 156 5.97 -11.18 12.01
CA ALA A 156 6.99 -10.53 12.84
C ALA A 156 6.89 -9.00 12.85
N ASN A 157 6.54 -8.38 11.72
CA ASN A 157 6.41 -6.92 11.62
C ASN A 157 5.21 -6.42 12.43
N ILE A 158 4.08 -7.14 12.38
CA ILE A 158 2.90 -6.83 13.21
C ILE A 158 3.25 -6.99 14.68
N VAL A 159 3.80 -8.14 15.06
CA VAL A 159 4.13 -8.45 16.45
C VAL A 159 5.13 -7.45 17.04
N GLN A 160 6.18 -7.09 16.30
CA GLN A 160 7.18 -6.11 16.76
C GLN A 160 6.57 -4.72 16.91
N PHE A 161 5.74 -4.27 15.97
CA PHE A 161 5.05 -2.98 16.08
C PHE A 161 4.12 -2.97 17.31
N CYS A 162 3.31 -4.01 17.46
CA CYS A 162 2.40 -4.19 18.59
C CYS A 162 3.14 -4.17 19.93
N GLN A 163 4.28 -4.86 20.03
CA GLN A 163 5.13 -4.83 21.23
C GLN A 163 5.72 -3.44 21.52
N LYS A 164 6.17 -2.73 20.48
CA LYS A 164 6.76 -1.38 20.59
C LYS A 164 5.74 -0.35 21.12
N PHE A 165 4.49 -0.45 20.69
CA PHE A 165 3.46 0.56 20.94
C PHE A 165 2.33 0.10 21.88
N GLY A 166 2.39 -1.11 22.42
CA GLY A 166 1.40 -1.61 23.38
C GLY A 166 0.01 -1.87 22.80
N ILE A 167 -0.11 -2.08 21.49
CA ILE A 167 -1.36 -2.44 20.81
C ILE A 167 -1.38 -3.94 20.47
N LYS A 168 -2.53 -4.48 20.07
CA LYS A 168 -2.67 -5.92 19.76
C LYS A 168 -2.67 -6.18 18.25
N PRO A 169 -2.27 -7.37 17.76
CA PRO A 169 -2.34 -7.70 16.34
C PRO A 169 -3.71 -7.46 15.71
N SER A 170 -4.81 -7.71 16.43
CA SER A 170 -6.16 -7.46 15.91
C SER A 170 -6.53 -5.99 15.76
N ASP A 171 -5.73 -5.05 16.26
CA ASP A 171 -5.84 -3.62 15.92
C ASP A 171 -5.46 -3.34 14.46
N MET A 172 -4.89 -4.33 13.76
CA MET A 172 -4.74 -4.32 12.32
C MET A 172 -6.12 -4.26 11.62
N LEU A 173 -7.13 -4.95 12.15
CA LEU A 173 -8.45 -5.02 11.54
C LEU A 173 -9.17 -3.67 11.52
N THR A 174 -10.02 -3.48 10.52
CA THR A 174 -10.91 -2.32 10.41
C THR A 174 -11.85 -2.29 11.60
N ASP A 175 -12.03 -1.10 12.16
CA ASP A 175 -12.90 -0.90 13.29
C ASP A 175 -14.35 -1.27 12.92
N GLU A 176 -14.93 -2.24 13.64
CA GLU A 176 -16.28 -2.77 13.38
C GLU A 176 -17.37 -1.68 13.31
N ARG A 177 -17.19 -0.58 14.04
CA ARG A 177 -18.09 0.58 14.03
C ARG A 177 -18.11 1.35 12.70
N PHE A 178 -17.13 1.10 11.84
CA PHE A 178 -16.95 1.73 10.54
C PHE A 178 -16.87 0.72 9.39
N ALA A 179 -16.95 -0.58 9.68
CA ALA A 179 -17.09 -1.60 8.65
C ALA A 179 -18.44 -1.41 7.95
N SER A 180 -18.43 -1.18 6.63
CA SER A 180 -19.65 -1.20 5.84
C SER A 180 -20.27 -2.60 5.88
N ASN A 181 -21.60 -2.69 5.96
CA ASN A 181 -22.36 -3.94 5.78
C ASN A 181 -22.15 -4.49 4.35
N LEU A 182 -21.00 -5.12 4.08
CA LEU A 182 -20.71 -5.78 2.82
C LEU A 182 -20.79 -7.30 2.99
N LEU A 183 -21.47 -7.92 2.02
CA LEU A 183 -21.49 -9.36 1.77
C LEU A 183 -20.07 -9.91 1.80
N SER A 184 -19.90 -11.12 2.35
CA SER A 184 -18.62 -11.78 2.53
C SER A 184 -17.63 -11.52 1.39
N PRO A 185 -16.45 -10.95 1.65
CA PRO A 185 -15.47 -10.66 0.61
C PRO A 185 -15.02 -11.97 -0.09
N PRO A 186 -14.62 -11.90 -1.38
CA PRO A 186 -14.16 -13.06 -2.13
C PRO A 186 -12.93 -13.71 -1.45
N PRO A 187 -12.69 -15.02 -1.67
CA PRO A 187 -11.67 -15.78 -0.95
C PRO A 187 -10.26 -15.18 -1.09
N CYS A 188 -9.59 -14.95 0.05
CA CYS A 188 -8.20 -14.53 0.12
C CYS A 188 -7.27 -15.74 -0.09
N LYS A 189 -6.29 -15.65 -1.01
CA LYS A 189 -5.17 -16.61 -1.03
C LYS A 189 -4.14 -16.14 -0.03
N LEU A 190 -3.78 -17.00 0.92
CA LEU A 190 -2.55 -16.84 1.69
C LEU A 190 -1.41 -16.59 0.69
N GLY A 191 -0.71 -15.46 0.82
CA GLY A 191 0.55 -15.29 0.13
C GLY A 191 1.42 -16.49 0.50
N SER A 192 1.72 -17.36 -0.46
CA SER A 192 2.63 -18.46 -0.19
C SER A 192 3.98 -17.84 0.16
N VAL A 193 4.29 -17.76 1.46
CA VAL A 193 5.68 -17.68 1.91
C VAL A 193 6.27 -19.02 1.49
N ASN A 194 6.86 -19.05 0.29
CA ASN A 194 7.54 -20.24 -0.17
C ASN A 194 8.64 -20.55 0.86
N LYS A 195 8.50 -21.71 1.49
CA LYS A 195 9.52 -22.28 2.38
C LYS A 195 10.85 -22.29 1.61
N LYS A 196 11.86 -21.61 2.17
CA LYS A 196 13.24 -21.40 1.65
C LYS A 196 13.41 -20.26 0.63
N ILE A 197 13.53 -19.04 1.14
CA ILE A 197 14.53 -18.09 0.64
C ILE A 197 15.57 -17.95 1.75
N PRO A 198 16.87 -18.22 1.52
CA PRO A 198 17.85 -18.18 2.59
C PRO A 198 18.07 -16.73 3.02
N TYR A 199 17.52 -16.36 4.18
CA TYR A 199 18.10 -15.30 4.99
C TYR A 199 19.49 -15.77 5.41
N ARG A 200 20.51 -15.44 4.62
CA ARG A 200 21.90 -15.54 5.07
C ARG A 200 22.18 -14.31 5.92
N VAL A 201 22.22 -14.53 7.24
CA VAL A 201 22.92 -13.65 8.15
C VAL A 201 24.40 -13.75 7.81
N ALA A 202 24.96 -12.69 7.23
CA ALA A 202 26.39 -12.48 7.15
C ALA A 202 26.70 -11.05 7.62
N GLY A 203 27.36 -10.98 8.77
CA GLY A 203 28.28 -9.93 9.21
C GLY A 203 27.96 -8.47 8.88
N THR A 204 27.65 -7.70 9.92
CA THR A 204 28.13 -6.33 10.15
C THR A 204 28.25 -5.41 8.91
N ALA A 205 27.19 -4.69 8.55
CA ALA A 205 27.24 -3.29 8.09
C ALA A 205 25.82 -2.73 7.82
N ARG A 206 25.55 -1.58 8.45
CA ARG A 206 24.54 -0.53 8.21
C ARG A 206 23.33 -0.83 7.28
N VAL A 207 22.16 -0.65 7.89
CA VAL A 207 20.87 -0.15 7.36
C VAL A 207 20.89 0.26 5.89
N ARG A 208 20.22 -0.55 5.04
CA ARG A 208 19.43 -0.10 3.87
C ARG A 208 18.31 -1.13 3.63
N GLN A 209 17.08 -0.78 3.98
CA GLN A 209 15.88 -1.44 3.46
C GLN A 209 15.22 -0.47 2.48
N ASN A 210 15.45 -0.71 1.18
CA ASN A 210 14.64 -0.12 0.13
C ASN A 210 13.89 -1.29 -0.52
N ALA A 211 12.59 -1.40 -0.30
CA ALA A 211 11.74 -2.09 -1.26
C ALA A 211 11.59 -1.14 -2.45
N SER A 212 12.51 -1.21 -3.41
CA SER A 212 12.35 -0.53 -4.69
C SER A 212 11.22 -1.23 -5.44
N PHE A 213 10.11 -0.54 -5.67
CA PHE A 213 9.15 -0.93 -6.69
C PHE A 213 9.88 -0.91 -8.04
N SER A 214 10.13 -2.09 -8.60
CA SER A 214 10.73 -2.21 -9.92
C SER A 214 9.63 -2.11 -10.97
N VAL A 215 9.52 -0.95 -11.62
CA VAL A 215 8.65 -0.77 -12.81
C VAL A 215 9.00 -1.80 -13.88
N SER A 216 10.27 -2.18 -13.97
CA SER A 216 10.75 -3.18 -14.91
C SER A 216 10.09 -4.54 -14.71
N SER A 217 9.80 -4.95 -13.47
CA SER A 217 9.10 -6.23 -13.20
C SER A 217 7.63 -6.18 -13.62
N LEU A 218 6.95 -5.06 -13.40
CA LEU A 218 5.54 -4.89 -13.78
C LEU A 218 5.38 -4.83 -15.31
N MET A 219 6.28 -4.11 -16.00
CA MET A 219 6.25 -3.94 -17.45
C MET A 219 6.75 -5.18 -18.22
N ALA A 220 7.70 -5.94 -17.68
CA ALA A 220 8.20 -7.16 -18.32
C ALA A 220 7.12 -8.25 -18.47
N SER A 221 6.16 -8.32 -17.56
CA SER A 221 5.04 -9.28 -17.66
C SER A 221 4.03 -8.93 -18.75
N VAL A 222 3.85 -7.64 -19.07
CA VAL A 222 2.98 -7.20 -20.18
C VAL A 222 3.60 -7.57 -21.54
N ALA A 223 4.93 -7.55 -21.65
CA ALA A 223 5.62 -7.90 -22.89
C ALA A 223 5.51 -9.41 -23.24
N ILE A 224 5.25 -10.29 -22.27
CA ILE A 224 5.20 -11.74 -22.48
C ILE A 224 3.80 -12.21 -22.94
N SER A 225 2.73 -11.46 -22.67
CA SER A 225 1.38 -11.77 -23.16
C SER A 225 1.13 -11.34 -24.61
N GLY A 226 2.09 -10.68 -25.26
CA GLY A 226 1.94 -10.08 -26.59
C GLY A 226 2.39 -10.91 -27.80
N SER A 227 2.74 -12.20 -27.66
CA SER A 227 3.19 -13.00 -28.81
C SER A 227 2.68 -14.45 -28.81
N GLN A 228 1.41 -14.65 -29.12
CA GLN A 228 0.97 -15.83 -29.88
C GLN A 228 -0.15 -15.41 -30.85
N GLY A 229 0.24 -15.25 -32.11
CA GLY A 229 -0.62 -14.88 -33.21
C GLY A 229 0.17 -14.96 -34.52
N ALA A 230 0.44 -16.18 -34.95
CA ALA A 230 0.83 -16.54 -36.32
C ALA A 230 0.08 -17.81 -36.70
#